data_AF-A0A3D6CJR5-F1
#
_entry.id   AF-A0A3D6CJR5-F1
#
_cell.length_a   1.000
_cell.length_b   1.000
_cell.length_c   1.000
_cell.angle_alpha   90.00
_cell.angle_beta   90.00
_cell.angle_gamma   90.00
#
_symmetry.space_group_name_H-M   'P 1'
#
loop_
_entity.id
_entity.type
_entity.pdbx_description
1 polymer ?
#
loop_
_entity_poly.entity_id
_entity_poly.type
_entity_poly.pdbx_seq_one_letter_code
_entity_poly.pdbx_strand_id
1 'polypeptide(L)' 'FFRINRQMMVRLSAIEHIHVFPKGRLKLDLQPVMKDEVLVSLDKVTAFKEWLGK' A
#
# COMPACT_ATOMS: atom_id res chain seq x y z
N PHE A 1 -10.36 4.28 -3.17
CA PHE A 1 -9.16 4.70 -2.42
C PHE A 1 -9.06 3.86 -1.16
N PHE A 2 -7.86 3.57 -0.69
CA PHE A 2 -7.61 2.78 0.52
C PHE A 2 -6.61 3.51 1.43
N ARG A 3 -6.87 3.51 2.74
CA ARG A 3 -5.98 4.10 3.75
C ARG A 3 -4.94 3.07 4.20
N ILE A 4 -3.74 3.19 3.67
CA ILE A 4 -2.64 2.23 3.88
C ILE A 4 -1.94 2.40 5.23
N ASN A 5 -1.96 3.60 5.79
CA ASN A 5 -1.39 3.93 7.10
C ASN A 5 -2.04 5.20 7.67
N ARG A 6 -1.56 5.67 8.84
CA ARG A 6 -2.12 6.86 9.53
C ARG A 6 -1.91 8.18 8.80
N GLN A 7 -1.12 8.23 7.73
CA GLN A 7 -0.76 9.46 7.02
C GLN A 7 -1.25 9.46 5.57
N MET A 8 -1.42 8.30 4.94
CA MET A 8 -1.61 8.20 3.49
C MET A 8 -2.84 7.39 3.06
N MET A 9 -3.43 7.82 1.95
CA MET A 9 -4.43 7.08 1.20
C MET A 9 -3.98 6.93 -0.26
N VAL A 10 -4.22 5.77 -0.85
CA VAL A 10 -3.81 5.46 -2.23
C VAL A 10 -5.01 5.04 -3.07
N ARG A 11 -4.92 5.24 -4.39
CA ARG A 11 -5.88 4.71 -5.38
C ARG A 11 -5.25 3.51 -6.08
N LEU A 12 -6.07 2.54 -6.47
CA LEU A 12 -5.61 1.32 -7.14
C LEU A 12 -4.82 1.64 -8.42
N SER A 13 -5.33 2.57 -9.23
CA SER A 13 -4.70 3.01 -10.48
C SER A 13 -3.33 3.67 -10.32
N ALA A 14 -2.95 4.06 -9.09
CA ALA A 14 -1.66 4.67 -8.81
C ALA A 14 -0.62 3.64 -8.34
N ILE A 15 -1.02 2.39 -8.08
CA ILE A 15 -0.12 1.33 -7.62
C ILE A 15 0.50 0.67 -8.83
N GLU A 16 1.81 0.73 -8.92
CA GLU A 16 2.57 0.11 -10.01
C GLU A 16 3.09 -1.27 -9.60
N HIS A 17 3.70 -1.37 -8.41
CA HIS A 17 4.21 -2.62 -7.87
C HIS A 17 3.90 -2.76 -6.38
N ILE A 18 3.77 -4.01 -5.93
CA ILE A 18 3.54 -4.37 -4.53
C ILE A 18 4.63 -5.35 -4.11
N HIS A 19 5.40 -4.96 -3.11
CA HIS A 19 6.50 -5.77 -2.58
C HIS A 19 6.19 -6.24 -1.17
N VAL A 20 6.58 -7.48 -0.86
CA VAL A 20 6.53 -7.99 0.51
C VAL A 20 7.67 -7.35 1.30
N PHE A 21 7.33 -6.69 2.40
CA PHE A 21 8.27 -5.95 3.24
C PHE A 21 8.47 -6.65 4.59
N PRO A 22 9.64 -6.52 5.24
CA PRO A 22 9.89 -7.13 6.54
C PRO A 22 8.82 -6.79 7.59
N LYS A 23 8.65 -7.71 8.55
CA LYS A 23 7.62 -7.67 9.60
C LYS A 23 6.19 -7.74 9.05
N GLY A 24 6.00 -8.45 7.95
CA GLY A 24 4.68 -8.73 7.36
C GLY A 24 3.99 -7.51 6.75
N ARG A 25 4.73 -6.42 6.48
CA ARG A 25 4.20 -5.22 5.83
C ARG A 25 4.24 -5.37 4.30
N LEU A 26 3.57 -4.46 3.60
CA LEU A 26 3.70 -4.34 2.14
C LEU A 26 4.30 -2.97 1.81
N LYS A 27 5.20 -2.93 0.83
CA LYS A 27 5.69 -1.70 0.22
C LYS A 27 5.00 -1.53 -1.13
N LEU A 28 4.56 -0.32 -1.41
CA LEU A 28 3.92 0.05 -2.67
C LEU A 28 4.84 0.97 -3.44
N ASP A 29 5.07 0.67 -4.70
CA ASP A 29 5.62 1.63 -5.64
C ASP A 29 4.44 2.31 -6.34
N LEU A 30 4.43 3.65 -6.33
CA LEU A 30 3.34 4.46 -6.85
C LEU A 30 3.75 5.28 -8.06
N GLN A 31 2.77 5.64 -8.89
CA GLN A 31 2.89 6.63 -9.96
C GLN A 31 1.90 7.79 -9.71
N PRO A 32 2.36 9.04 -9.53
CA PRO A 32 3.75 9.51 -9.55
C PRO A 32 4.61 8.93 -8.41
N VAL A 33 5.90 8.74 -8.69
CA VAL A 33 6.88 8.26 -7.70
C VAL A 33 6.88 9.18 -6.47
N MET A 34 6.65 8.57 -5.31
CA MET A 34 6.76 9.24 -4.02
C MET A 34 8.21 9.23 -3.55
N LYS A 35 8.66 10.33 -2.92
CA LYS A 35 9.99 10.40 -2.30
C LYS A 35 10.10 9.50 -1.07
N ASP A 36 9.01 9.39 -0.33
CA ASP A 36 8.94 8.59 0.89
C ASP A 36 8.50 7.16 0.59
N GLU A 37 8.97 6.22 1.41
CA GLU A 37 8.54 4.83 1.31
C GLU A 37 7.05 4.69 1.64
N VAL A 38 6.29 4.18 0.68
CA VAL A 38 4.86 3.93 0.84
C VAL A 38 4.65 2.55 1.43
N LEU A 39 4.48 2.49 2.75
CA LEU A 39 4.27 1.24 3.48
C LEU A 39 2.81 1.09 3.93
N VAL A 40 2.28 -0.12 3.74
CA VAL A 40 1.02 -0.59 4.32
C VAL A 40 1.28 -1.11 5.73
N SER A 41 0.56 -0.57 6.70
CA SER A 41 0.63 -1.01 8.10
C SER A 41 0.16 -2.46 8.25
N LEU A 42 0.76 -3.23 9.16
CA LEU A 42 0.51 -4.67 9.34
C LEU A 42 -0.98 -4.98 9.58
N ASP A 43 -1.65 -4.18 10.41
CA ASP A 43 -3.08 -4.28 10.70
C ASP A 43 -3.98 -4.04 9.47
N LYS A 44 -3.44 -3.42 8.42
CA LYS A 44 -4.14 -3.11 7.18
C LYS A 44 -3.83 -4.08 6.04
N VAL A 45 -2.84 -4.96 6.17
CA VAL A 45 -2.40 -5.83 5.08
C VAL A 45 -3.51 -6.76 4.60
N THR A 46 -4.25 -7.39 5.52
CA THR A 46 -5.36 -8.30 5.16
C THR A 46 -6.47 -7.53 4.42
N ALA A 47 -6.94 -6.42 5.00
CA ALA A 47 -7.97 -5.58 4.39
C ALA A 47 -7.51 -4.97 3.04
N PHE A 48 -6.22 -4.67 2.91
CA PHE A 48 -5.65 -4.16 1.66
C PHE A 48 -5.70 -5.21 0.56
N LYS A 49 -5.31 -6.46 0.86
CA LYS A 49 -5.39 -7.58 -0.10
C LYS A 49 -6.82 -7.85 -0.54
N GLU A 50 -7.78 -7.84 0.38
CA GLU A 50 -9.21 -7.97 0.05
C GLU A 50 -9.71 -6.83 -0.84
N TRP A 51 -9.23 -5.61 -0.60
CA TRP A 51 -9.58 -4.45 -1.40
C TRP A 51 -8.97 -4.49 -2.81
N LEU A 52 -7.79 -5.09 -3.00
CA LEU A 52 -7.18 -5.28 -4.33
C LEU A 52 -7.95 -6.30 -5.20
N GLY A 53 -8.60 -7.28 -4.57
CA GLY A 53 -9.37 -8.32 -5.26
C GLY A 53 -10.82 -7.93 -5.58
N LYS A 54 -11.24 -6.70 -5.24
CA LYS A 54 -12.54 -6.12 -5.58
C LYS A 54 -12.42 -5.23 -6.81
#